data_AF-A0A7X5ECF7-F1
#
_entry.id   AF-A0A7X5ECF7-F1
#
_cell.length_a   1.000
_cell.length_b   1.000
_cell.length_c   1.000
_cell.angle_alpha   90.00
_cell.angle_beta   90.00
_cell.angle_gamma   90.00
#
_symmetry.space_group_name_H-M   'P 1'
#
loop_
_entity.id
_entity.type
_entity.pdbx_description
1 polymer ?
#
loop_
_entity_poly.entity_id
_entity_poly.type
_entity_poly.pdbx_seq_one_letter_code
_entity_poly.pdbx_strand_id
1 'polypeptide(L)'
;KDLMEWVEMELKPKAVLAIKGEGEYRSGDWCRFCKAKNTCRARAEEYLRLAQMEFKAPPLLSDEEIAEVLKVADELAKWSADVYAYVQDEAVTKGKKWAGFKLVEGRSNRKYTDEEEVAQAAVAAGYTDIYKKTLIGITEMERLLGKKKFAEVLGKLVYKPQGKVTLVPESDKRQEIAAATAEADFKEE
;
A
#
# COMPACT_ATOMS: atom_id res chain seq x y z
N LYS A 1 40.90 -29.39 -28.78
CA LYS A 1 40.72 -29.38 -27.31
C LYS A 1 41.21 -30.71 -26.81
N ASP A 2 42.16 -30.72 -25.88
CA ASP A 2 42.78 -31.94 -25.37
C ASP A 2 41.79 -32.65 -24.43
N LEU A 3 41.52 -33.93 -24.68
CA LEU A 3 40.65 -34.75 -23.84
C LEU A 3 41.19 -34.86 -22.41
N MET A 4 42.52 -34.86 -22.26
CA MET A 4 43.16 -34.98 -20.96
C MET A 4 42.94 -33.73 -20.10
N GLU A 5 42.95 -32.56 -20.72
CA GLU A 5 42.65 -31.30 -20.04
C GLU A 5 41.21 -31.28 -19.48
N TRP A 6 40.22 -31.75 -20.24
CA TRP A 6 38.84 -31.88 -19.75
C TRP A 6 38.70 -32.89 -18.63
N VAL A 7 39.44 -34.02 -18.69
CA VAL A 7 39.43 -35.02 -17.63
C VAL A 7 39.93 -34.43 -16.30
N GLU A 8 41.05 -33.69 -16.33
CA GLU A 8 41.63 -33.10 -15.12
C GLU A 8 40.79 -31.93 -14.59
N MET A 9 40.29 -31.07 -15.47
CA MET A 9 39.65 -29.80 -15.06
C MET A 9 38.15 -29.92 -14.77
N GLU A 10 37.45 -30.89 -15.37
CA GLU A 10 35.99 -30.99 -15.29
C GLU A 10 35.53 -32.33 -14.72
N LEU A 11 36.01 -33.46 -15.28
CA LEU A 11 35.51 -34.78 -14.91
C LEU A 11 35.91 -35.17 -13.48
N LYS A 12 37.20 -35.11 -13.15
CA LYS A 12 37.70 -35.52 -11.82
C LYS A 12 37.09 -34.68 -10.69
N PRO A 13 37.05 -33.33 -10.76
CA PRO A 13 36.46 -32.53 -9.70
C PRO A 13 34.97 -32.82 -9.48
N LYS A 14 34.20 -32.95 -10.57
CA LYS A 14 32.77 -33.27 -10.50
C LYS A 14 32.49 -34.68 -10.00
N ALA A 15 33.35 -35.65 -10.34
CA ALA A 15 33.24 -37.01 -9.82
C ALA A 15 33.46 -37.04 -8.29
N VAL A 16 34.43 -36.28 -7.77
CA VAL A 16 34.66 -36.15 -6.33
C VAL A 16 33.45 -35.52 -5.62
N LEU A 17 32.89 -34.45 -6.18
CA LEU A 17 31.67 -33.82 -5.64
C LEU A 17 30.47 -34.78 -5.65
N ALA A 18 30.31 -35.56 -6.72
CA ALA A 18 29.23 -36.54 -6.84
C ALA A 18 29.36 -37.66 -5.79
N ILE A 19 30.58 -38.15 -5.53
CA ILE A 19 30.84 -39.16 -4.48
C ILE A 19 30.51 -38.60 -3.09
N LYS A 20 30.81 -37.32 -2.84
CA LYS A 20 30.49 -36.64 -1.58
C LYS A 20 29.01 -36.24 -1.44
N GLY A 21 28.22 -36.33 -2.51
CA GLY A 21 26.84 -35.87 -2.53
C GLY A 21 26.69 -34.34 -2.58
N GLU A 22 27.77 -33.62 -2.87
CA GLU A 22 27.85 -32.15 -2.95
C GLU A 22 27.61 -31.63 -4.37
N GLY A 23 27.17 -32.49 -5.29
CA GLY A 23 26.85 -32.12 -6.65
C GLY A 23 25.56 -31.31 -6.74
N GLU A 24 25.50 -30.37 -7.69
CA GLU A 24 24.27 -29.67 -8.02
C GLU A 24 23.23 -30.63 -8.64
N TYR A 25 22.02 -30.64 -8.11
CA TYR A 25 20.92 -31.40 -8.65
C TYR A 25 20.28 -30.65 -9.81
N ARG A 26 20.19 -31.29 -10.98
CA ARG A 26 19.57 -30.71 -12.18
C ARG A 26 18.60 -31.71 -12.82
N SER A 27 17.45 -31.20 -13.23
CA SER A 27 16.47 -31.91 -14.04
C SER A 27 16.83 -31.83 -15.53
N GLY A 28 16.56 -32.88 -16.29
CA GLY A 28 16.83 -32.94 -17.73
C GLY A 28 16.41 -34.29 -18.33
N ASP A 29 16.65 -34.50 -19.63
CA ASP A 29 16.23 -35.73 -20.34
C ASP A 29 16.84 -37.00 -19.73
N TRP A 30 18.03 -36.90 -19.15
CA TRP A 30 18.71 -38.00 -18.46
C TRP A 30 17.97 -38.46 -17.19
N CYS A 31 17.05 -37.66 -16.63
CA CYS A 31 16.29 -38.05 -15.45
C CYS A 31 15.46 -39.32 -15.66
N ARG A 32 15.11 -39.67 -16.89
CA ARG A 32 14.39 -40.94 -17.19
C ARG A 32 15.17 -42.20 -16.77
N PHE A 33 16.49 -42.09 -16.73
CA PHE A 33 17.41 -43.18 -16.34
C PHE A 33 17.90 -43.05 -14.90
N CYS A 34 17.55 -41.97 -14.19
CA CYS A 34 17.98 -41.74 -12.82
C CYS A 34 17.27 -42.71 -11.85
N LYS A 35 18.01 -43.31 -10.91
CA LYS A 35 17.42 -44.15 -9.85
C LYS A 35 16.49 -43.35 -8.93
N ALA A 36 16.80 -42.08 -8.69
CA ALA A 36 15.99 -41.18 -7.88
C ALA A 36 14.82 -40.53 -8.66
N LYS A 37 14.53 -40.95 -9.90
CA LYS A 37 13.57 -40.28 -10.79
C LYS A 37 12.16 -40.07 -10.19
N ASN A 38 11.75 -40.90 -9.23
CA ASN A 38 10.45 -40.84 -8.57
C ASN A 38 10.46 -39.99 -7.28
N THR A 39 11.63 -39.75 -6.71
CA THR A 39 11.80 -39.07 -5.40
C THR A 39 12.71 -37.83 -5.47
N CYS A 40 13.17 -37.45 -6.67
CA CYS A 40 14.09 -36.35 -6.88
C CYS A 40 13.40 -34.99 -6.67
N ARG A 41 13.86 -34.23 -5.67
CA ARG A 41 13.39 -32.86 -5.36
C ARG A 41 13.55 -31.91 -6.56
N ALA A 42 14.73 -31.87 -7.18
CA ALA A 42 15.00 -30.99 -8.32
C ALA A 42 14.08 -31.25 -9.53
N ARG A 43 13.68 -32.51 -9.74
CA ARG A 43 12.72 -32.86 -10.78
C ARG A 43 11.29 -32.43 -10.42
N ALA A 44 10.90 -32.58 -9.15
CA ALA A 44 9.60 -32.11 -8.67
C ALA A 44 9.48 -30.58 -8.74
N GLU A 45 10.53 -29.85 -8.36
CA GLU A 45 10.59 -28.39 -8.43
C GLU A 45 10.50 -27.87 -9.87
N GLU A 46 11.18 -28.52 -10.82
CA GLU A 46 11.06 -28.13 -12.23
C GLU A 46 9.66 -28.34 -12.80
N TYR A 47 9.00 -29.46 -12.47
CA TYR A 47 7.61 -29.66 -12.87
C TYR A 47 6.65 -28.71 -12.16
N LEU A 48 6.91 -28.36 -10.89
CA LEU A 48 6.13 -27.36 -10.18
C LEU A 48 6.28 -25.97 -10.83
N ARG A 49 7.48 -25.60 -11.25
CA ARG A 49 7.74 -24.36 -11.99
C ARG A 49 6.99 -24.34 -13.33
N LEU A 50 7.00 -25.45 -14.07
CA LEU A 50 6.22 -25.59 -15.31
C LEU A 50 4.71 -25.49 -15.04
N ALA A 51 4.22 -26.15 -14.00
CA ALA A 51 2.83 -26.06 -13.58
C ALA A 51 2.45 -24.61 -13.21
N GLN A 52 3.30 -23.87 -12.50
CA GLN A 52 3.08 -22.44 -12.21
C GLN A 52 2.96 -21.58 -13.48
N MET A 53 3.60 -21.98 -14.59
CA MET A 53 3.47 -21.29 -15.87
C MET A 53 2.16 -21.64 -16.59
N GLU A 54 1.65 -22.86 -16.41
CA GLU A 54 0.38 -23.34 -16.98
C GLU A 54 -0.85 -22.86 -16.19
N PHE A 55 -0.74 -22.79 -14.86
CA PHE A 55 -1.74 -22.23 -13.94
C PHE A 55 -1.55 -20.73 -13.71
N LYS A 56 -0.91 -20.04 -14.64
CA LYS A 56 -0.73 -18.60 -14.55
C LYS A 56 -2.11 -17.95 -14.67
N ALA A 57 -2.59 -17.40 -13.54
CA ALA A 57 -3.83 -16.64 -13.50
C ALA A 57 -3.81 -15.53 -14.57
N PRO A 58 -4.97 -15.14 -15.11
CA PRO A 58 -5.07 -14.03 -16.05
C PRO A 58 -4.31 -12.79 -15.53
N PRO A 59 -3.79 -11.94 -16.43
CA PRO A 59 -3.03 -10.76 -16.02
C PRO A 59 -3.86 -9.74 -15.22
N LEU A 60 -5.18 -9.87 -15.23
CA LEU A 60 -6.14 -9.05 -14.50
C LEU A 60 -6.91 -9.94 -13.52
N LEU A 61 -7.17 -9.40 -12.33
CA LEU A 61 -8.06 -10.04 -11.36
C LEU A 61 -9.50 -10.02 -11.87
N SER A 62 -10.21 -11.12 -11.66
CA SER A 62 -11.66 -11.19 -11.81
C SER A 62 -12.37 -10.43 -10.68
N ASP A 63 -13.64 -10.08 -10.91
CA ASP A 63 -14.46 -9.37 -9.92
C ASP A 63 -14.64 -10.23 -8.65
N GLU A 64 -14.69 -11.55 -8.78
CA GLU A 64 -14.72 -12.49 -7.66
C GLU A 64 -13.42 -12.44 -6.84
N GLU A 65 -12.26 -12.40 -7.50
CA GLU A 65 -10.97 -12.27 -6.81
C GLU A 65 -10.84 -10.91 -6.12
N ILE A 66 -11.33 -9.84 -6.73
CA ILE A 66 -11.38 -8.51 -6.10
C ILE A 66 -12.27 -8.54 -4.86
N ALA A 67 -13.44 -9.18 -4.93
CA ALA A 67 -14.33 -9.32 -3.78
C ALA A 67 -13.69 -10.10 -2.62
N GLU A 68 -12.96 -11.18 -2.91
CA GLU A 68 -12.20 -11.92 -1.89
C GLU A 68 -11.09 -11.06 -1.26
N VAL A 69 -10.37 -10.28 -2.07
CA VAL A 69 -9.35 -9.33 -1.55
C VAL A 69 -10.00 -8.29 -0.63
N LEU A 70 -11.16 -7.74 -1.02
CA LEU A 70 -11.86 -6.74 -0.21
C LEU A 70 -12.29 -7.27 1.17
N LYS A 71 -12.61 -8.55 1.30
CA LYS A 71 -12.95 -9.17 2.61
C LYS A 71 -11.80 -9.11 3.61
N VAL A 72 -10.55 -9.14 3.13
CA VAL A 72 -9.34 -9.18 3.97
C VAL A 72 -8.55 -7.88 3.95
N ALA A 73 -8.79 -7.01 2.97
CA ALA A 73 -8.01 -5.80 2.73
C ALA A 73 -8.00 -4.86 3.94
N ASP A 74 -9.16 -4.64 4.56
CA ASP A 74 -9.27 -3.76 5.73
C ASP A 74 -8.45 -4.27 6.92
N GLU A 75 -8.47 -5.58 7.17
CA GLU A 75 -7.71 -6.20 8.25
C GLU A 75 -6.22 -6.22 7.95
N LEU A 76 -5.85 -6.48 6.69
CA LEU A 76 -4.45 -6.42 6.24
C LEU A 76 -3.89 -4.99 6.37
N ALA A 77 -4.68 -3.97 6.05
CA ALA A 77 -4.28 -2.57 6.20
C ALA A 77 -4.07 -2.19 7.68
N LYS A 78 -4.96 -2.64 8.58
CA LYS A 78 -4.79 -2.45 10.03
C LYS A 78 -3.55 -3.15 10.56
N TRP A 79 -3.39 -4.43 10.22
CA TRP A 79 -2.21 -5.20 10.63
C TRP A 79 -0.91 -4.57 10.11
N SER A 80 -0.90 -4.08 8.86
CA SER A 80 0.25 -3.35 8.33
C SER A 80 0.56 -2.11 9.18
N ALA A 81 -0.45 -1.31 9.54
CA ALA A 81 -0.27 -0.16 10.41
C ALA A 81 0.26 -0.56 11.81
N ASP A 82 -0.23 -1.65 12.38
CA ASP A 82 0.24 -2.17 13.67
C ASP A 82 1.70 -2.62 13.61
N VAL A 83 2.12 -3.27 12.53
CA VAL A 83 3.53 -3.65 12.29
C VAL A 83 4.41 -2.42 12.21
N TYR A 84 3.98 -1.36 11.50
CA TYR A 84 4.72 -0.09 11.47
C TYR A 84 4.85 0.53 12.86
N ALA A 85 3.77 0.56 13.64
CA ALA A 85 3.79 1.09 15.01
C ALA A 85 4.75 0.30 15.91
N TYR A 86 4.70 -1.04 15.84
CA TYR A 86 5.61 -1.93 16.58
C TYR A 86 7.08 -1.70 16.20
N VAL A 87 7.39 -1.68 14.91
CA VAL A 87 8.76 -1.47 14.41
C VAL A 87 9.27 -0.09 14.83
N GLN A 88 8.42 0.93 14.79
CA GLN A 88 8.77 2.28 15.23
C GLN A 88 9.06 2.33 16.74
N ASP A 89 8.21 1.73 17.57
CA ASP A 89 8.43 1.67 19.03
C ASP A 89 9.72 0.92 19.38
N GLU A 90 9.95 -0.24 18.78
CA GLU A 90 11.18 -1.00 19.00
C GLU A 90 12.43 -0.27 18.50
N ALA A 91 12.33 0.48 17.40
CA ALA A 91 13.43 1.30 16.89
C ALA A 91 13.74 2.47 17.84
N VAL A 92 12.73 3.10 18.42
CA VAL A 92 12.88 4.24 19.36
C VAL A 92 13.36 3.76 20.73
N THR A 93 12.71 2.73 21.29
CA THR A 93 12.92 2.25 22.66
C THR A 93 14.16 1.37 22.79
N LYS A 94 14.39 0.47 21.82
CA LYS A 94 15.48 -0.53 21.89
C LYS A 94 16.61 -0.26 20.90
N GLY A 95 16.48 0.75 20.03
CA GLY A 95 17.50 1.07 19.01
C GLY A 95 17.66 0.00 17.93
N LYS A 96 16.68 -0.91 17.79
CA LYS A 96 16.73 -2.01 16.81
C LYS A 96 16.63 -1.44 15.39
N LYS A 97 17.42 -2.00 14.48
CA LYS A 97 17.47 -1.58 13.06
C LYS A 97 17.00 -2.70 12.16
N TRP A 98 16.25 -2.35 11.12
CA TRP A 98 15.84 -3.25 10.06
C TRP A 98 16.52 -2.84 8.75
N ALA A 99 16.97 -3.82 7.98
CA ALA A 99 17.60 -3.57 6.68
C ALA A 99 16.63 -2.83 5.75
N GLY A 100 17.08 -1.74 5.14
CA GLY A 100 16.25 -0.88 4.27
C GLY A 100 15.47 0.22 4.98
N PHE A 101 15.46 0.28 6.31
CA PHE A 101 14.74 1.29 7.09
C PHE A 101 15.69 2.10 7.98
N LYS A 102 15.39 3.39 8.15
CA LYS A 102 16.12 4.29 9.05
C LYS A 102 15.15 5.10 9.91
N LEU A 103 15.51 5.31 11.17
CA LEU A 103 14.81 6.23 12.05
C LEU A 103 15.23 7.66 11.69
N VAL A 104 14.26 8.54 11.51
CA VAL A 104 14.47 9.97 11.22
C VAL A 104 13.55 10.79 12.10
N GLU A 105 13.94 12.03 12.37
CA GLU A 105 13.02 12.99 12.99
C GLU A 105 11.85 13.24 12.05
N GLY A 106 10.64 13.28 12.61
CA GLY A 106 9.45 13.67 11.86
C GLY A 106 9.60 15.09 11.32
N ARG A 107 8.86 15.42 10.26
CA ARG A 107 8.83 16.80 9.76
C ARG A 107 8.35 17.75 10.86
N SER A 108 9.23 18.64 11.31
CA SER A 108 8.85 19.72 12.21
C SER A 108 8.14 20.81 11.41
N ASN A 109 6.91 21.14 11.81
CA ASN A 109 6.23 22.31 11.28
C ASN A 109 6.63 23.53 12.11
N ARG A 110 7.05 24.60 11.44
CA ARG A 110 7.30 25.89 12.11
C ARG A 110 5.97 26.40 12.66
N LYS A 111 5.96 26.79 13.93
CA LYS A 111 4.85 27.45 14.60
C LYS A 111 5.32 28.82 15.07
N TYR A 112 4.43 29.80 15.05
CA TYR A 112 4.70 31.09 15.68
C TYR A 112 4.81 30.91 17.20
N THR A 113 5.78 31.57 17.81
CA THR A 113 6.00 31.49 19.26
C THR A 113 4.98 32.32 20.02
N ASP A 114 4.66 33.50 19.50
CA ASP A 114 3.62 34.41 20.01
C ASP A 114 2.92 35.07 18.81
N GLU A 115 1.61 34.90 18.71
CA GLU A 115 0.83 35.41 17.58
C GLU A 115 0.69 36.94 17.61
N GLU A 116 0.73 37.57 18.79
CA GLU A 116 0.62 39.01 18.96
C GLU A 116 1.93 39.70 18.58
N GLU A 117 3.08 39.19 19.04
CA GLU A 117 4.39 39.73 18.64
C GLU A 117 4.62 39.58 17.13
N VAL A 118 4.19 38.46 16.55
CA VAL A 118 4.27 38.22 15.10
C VAL A 118 3.37 39.19 14.34
N ALA A 119 2.15 39.44 14.82
CA ALA A 119 1.25 40.41 14.22
C ALA A 119 1.82 41.83 14.29
N GLN A 120 2.37 42.23 15.43
CA GLN A 120 3.02 43.54 15.59
C GLN A 120 4.25 43.69 14.68
N ALA A 121 5.11 42.68 14.61
CA ALA A 121 6.28 42.69 13.73
C ALA A 121 5.87 42.74 12.24
N ALA A 122 4.83 42.01 11.85
CA ALA A 122 4.34 41.99 10.48
C ALA A 122 3.67 43.33 10.09
N VAL A 123 2.89 43.93 10.99
CA VAL A 123 2.31 45.27 10.80
C VAL A 123 3.41 46.35 10.74
N ALA A 124 4.42 46.28 11.61
CA ALA A 124 5.58 47.17 11.57
C ALA A 124 6.40 47.03 10.27
N ALA A 125 6.43 45.84 9.69
CA ALA A 125 7.03 45.56 8.38
C ALA A 125 6.14 45.94 7.18
N GLY A 126 4.95 46.53 7.41
CA GLY A 126 4.05 47.02 6.37
C GLY A 126 3.08 45.98 5.81
N TYR A 127 2.95 44.80 6.41
CA TYR A 127 1.97 43.80 6.03
C TYR A 127 0.66 44.01 6.79
N THR A 128 -0.43 44.24 6.07
CA THR A 128 -1.76 44.53 6.66
C THR A 128 -2.74 43.36 6.61
N ASP A 129 -2.47 42.34 5.78
CA ASP A 129 -3.33 41.15 5.62
C ASP A 129 -2.65 39.89 6.20
N ILE A 130 -2.38 39.94 7.50
CA ILE A 130 -1.67 38.91 8.25
C ILE A 130 -2.60 37.82 8.82
N TYR A 131 -3.91 38.05 8.77
CA TYR A 131 -4.93 37.14 9.30
C TYR A 131 -5.73 36.51 8.18
N LYS A 132 -5.85 35.19 8.20
CA LYS A 132 -6.72 34.47 7.27
C LYS A 132 -8.18 34.61 7.70
N LYS A 133 -8.93 35.54 7.13
CA LYS A 133 -10.39 35.67 7.33
C LYS A 133 -11.13 34.59 6.53
N THR A 134 -11.32 33.41 7.11
CA THR A 134 -12.20 32.38 6.54
C THR A 134 -13.63 32.54 7.05
N LEU A 135 -14.61 32.27 6.19
CA LEU A 135 -16.01 32.12 6.61
C LEU A 135 -16.10 31.02 7.66
N ILE A 136 -16.83 31.30 8.74
CA ILE A 136 -17.14 30.33 9.78
C ILE A 136 -17.95 29.16 9.22
N GLY A 137 -17.83 27.99 9.83
CA GLY A 137 -18.57 26.79 9.40
C GLY A 137 -20.09 26.98 9.53
N ILE A 138 -20.84 26.23 8.72
CA ILE A 138 -22.32 26.28 8.65
C ILE A 138 -22.95 26.18 10.04
N THR A 139 -22.47 25.26 10.89
CA THR A 139 -22.99 25.06 12.25
C THR A 139 -22.79 26.28 13.15
N GLU A 140 -21.66 26.97 13.02
CA GLU A 140 -21.36 28.17 13.80
C GLU A 140 -22.14 29.38 13.26
N MET A 141 -22.33 29.44 11.94
CA MET A 141 -23.16 30.45 11.28
C MET A 141 -24.65 30.27 11.63
N GLU A 142 -25.14 29.03 11.72
CA GLU A 142 -26.48 28.70 12.23
C GLU A 142 -26.66 29.10 13.70
N ARG A 143 -25.62 28.97 14.53
CA ARG A 143 -25.63 29.36 15.94
C ARG A 143 -25.72 30.88 16.10
N LEU A 144 -25.02 31.65 15.26
CA LEU A 144 -25.02 33.12 15.32
C LEU A 144 -26.33 33.73 14.78
N LEU A 145 -26.83 33.23 13.65
CA LEU A 145 -28.02 33.79 12.99
C LEU A 145 -29.33 33.19 13.54
N GLY A 146 -29.27 31.98 14.10
CA GLY A 146 -30.43 31.17 14.45
C GLY A 146 -31.04 30.47 13.22
N LYS A 147 -31.51 29.24 13.39
CA LYS A 147 -31.98 28.35 12.29
C LYS A 147 -32.97 29.00 11.32
N LYS A 148 -33.90 29.83 11.82
CA LYS A 148 -34.90 30.52 10.97
C LYS A 148 -34.28 31.57 10.05
N LYS A 149 -33.43 32.46 10.59
CA LYS A 149 -32.77 33.50 9.79
C LYS A 149 -31.65 32.92 8.92
N PHE A 150 -30.99 31.85 9.36
CA PHE A 150 -30.02 31.12 8.54
C PHE A 150 -30.69 30.54 7.29
N ALA A 151 -31.84 29.86 7.44
CA ALA A 151 -32.58 29.33 6.30
C ALA A 151 -33.12 30.43 5.36
N GLU A 152 -33.56 31.57 5.91
CA GLU A 152 -34.07 32.70 5.12
C GLU A 152 -32.98 33.43 4.33
N VAL A 153 -31.83 33.68 4.95
CA VAL A 153 -30.75 34.51 4.37
C VAL A 153 -29.74 33.67 3.57
N LEU A 154 -29.37 32.50 4.11
CA LEU A 154 -28.29 31.67 3.58
C LEU A 154 -28.79 30.34 3.01
N GLY A 155 -30.06 29.98 3.19
CA GLY A 155 -30.61 28.72 2.68
C GLY A 155 -30.51 28.58 1.15
N LYS A 156 -30.55 29.69 0.40
CA LYS A 156 -30.31 29.69 -1.06
C LYS A 156 -28.83 29.57 -1.45
N LEU A 157 -27.92 29.77 -0.50
CA LEU A 157 -26.47 29.76 -0.69
C LEU A 157 -25.78 28.54 -0.06
N VAL A 158 -26.55 27.67 0.61
CA VAL A 158 -26.07 26.42 1.20
C VAL A 158 -26.47 25.27 0.28
N TYR A 159 -25.51 24.81 -0.51
CA TYR A 159 -25.64 23.56 -1.26
C TYR A 159 -25.16 22.41 -0.38
N LYS A 160 -26.01 21.41 -0.18
CA LYS A 160 -25.60 20.13 0.42
C LYS A 160 -25.22 19.21 -0.73
N PRO A 161 -23.92 19.08 -1.09
CA PRO A 161 -23.53 18.07 -2.06
C PRO A 161 -23.98 16.70 -1.55
N GLN A 162 -24.47 15.87 -2.45
CA GLN A 162 -24.68 14.46 -2.11
C GLN A 162 -23.34 13.90 -1.65
N GLY A 163 -23.35 13.20 -0.52
CA GLY A 163 -22.13 12.63 0.05
C GLY A 163 -21.44 11.76 -1.00
N LYS A 164 -20.11 11.85 -1.08
CA LYS A 164 -19.31 11.07 -2.02
C LYS A 164 -19.71 9.60 -1.92
N VAL A 165 -20.06 8.98 -3.06
CA VAL A 165 -20.39 7.56 -3.13
C VAL A 165 -19.15 6.78 -2.70
N THR A 166 -19.24 6.11 -1.57
CA THR A 166 -18.21 5.23 -1.01
C THR A 166 -18.73 3.82 -1.01
N LEU A 167 -17.98 2.90 -1.61
CA LEU A 167 -18.24 1.47 -1.55
C LEU A 167 -18.07 1.02 -0.09
N VAL A 168 -19.08 0.38 0.46
CA VAL A 168 -19.10 -0.15 1.83
C VAL A 168 -19.56 -1.61 1.79
N PRO A 169 -19.16 -2.46 2.76
CA PRO A 169 -19.65 -3.84 2.84
C PRO A 169 -21.18 -3.91 3.03
N GLU A 170 -21.82 -5.01 2.59
CA GLU A 170 -23.28 -5.24 2.75
C GLU A 170 -23.76 -5.21 4.22
N SER A 171 -22.85 -5.33 5.18
CA SER A 171 -23.15 -5.20 6.61
C SER A 171 -23.39 -3.75 7.05
N ASP A 172 -23.07 -2.75 6.22
CA ASP A 172 -23.41 -1.35 6.47
C ASP A 172 -24.94 -1.16 6.33
N LYS A 173 -25.56 -0.54 7.34
CA LYS A 173 -27.01 -0.34 7.40
C LYS A 173 -27.52 0.75 6.45
N ARG A 174 -26.64 1.48 5.78
CA ARG A 174 -27.00 2.55 4.83
C ARG A 174 -27.61 1.93 3.58
N GLN A 175 -28.65 2.58 3.04
CA GLN A 175 -29.30 2.12 1.81
C GLN A 175 -28.33 2.21 0.62
N GLU A 176 -28.28 1.14 -0.18
CA GLU A 176 -27.57 1.13 -1.45
C GLU A 176 -28.11 2.22 -2.37
N ILE A 177 -27.21 3.03 -2.93
CA ILE A 177 -27.56 4.04 -3.91
C ILE A 177 -27.31 3.40 -5.29
N ALA A 178 -28.33 3.36 -6.15
CA ALA A 178 -28.17 2.94 -7.54
C ALA A 178 -27.10 3.81 -8.20
N ALA A 179 -26.13 3.17 -8.87
CA ALA A 179 -24.95 3.81 -9.44
C ALA A 179 -25.28 5.14 -10.14
N ALA A 180 -24.63 6.22 -9.71
CA ALA A 180 -24.72 7.50 -10.37
C ALA A 180 -24.28 7.33 -11.82
N THR A 181 -25.19 7.58 -12.76
CA THR A 181 -24.89 7.68 -14.18
C THR A 181 -23.77 8.68 -14.38
N ALA A 182 -22.74 8.31 -15.13
CA ALA A 182 -21.53 9.09 -15.44
C ALA A 182 -21.80 10.48 -16.07
N GLU A 183 -23.06 10.85 -16.30
CA GLU A 183 -23.49 12.16 -16.80
C GLU A 183 -23.43 13.27 -15.73
N ALA A 184 -23.25 12.95 -14.44
CA ALA A 184 -23.15 13.95 -13.38
C ALA A 184 -21.74 14.56 -13.21
N ASP A 185 -20.68 13.90 -13.68
CA ASP A 185 -19.29 14.37 -13.55
C ASP A 185 -18.83 15.31 -14.68
N PHE A 186 -19.68 15.59 -15.68
CA PHE A 186 -19.34 16.41 -16.86
C PHE A 186 -20.12 17.73 -16.98
N LYS A 187 -20.76 18.22 -15.92
CA LYS A 187 -21.39 19.56 -15.89
C LYS A 187 -20.78 20.49 -14.85
N GLU A 188 -19.50 20.80 -15.01
CA GLU A 188 -18.95 22.09 -14.58
C GLU A 188 -17.94 22.57 -15.64
N GLU A 189 -18.43 23.40 -16.57
CA GLU A 189 -17.67 24.49 -17.20
C GLU A 189 -18.38 25.79 -16.83
#